data_AF-A0A285CJS3-F1
#
_entry.id   AF-A0A285CJS3-F1
#
_cell.length_a   1.000
_cell.length_b   1.000
_cell.length_c   1.000
_cell.angle_alpha   90.00
_cell.angle_beta   90.00
_cell.angle_gamma   90.00
#
_symmetry.space_group_name_H-M   'P 1'
#
loop_
_entity.id
_entity.type
_entity.pdbx_description
1 polymer ?
#
loop_
_entity_poly.entity_id
_entity_poly.type
_entity_poly.pdbx_seq_one_letter_code
_entity_poly.pdbx_strand_id
1 'polypeptide(L)'
;MSEINISPQENEAVEINNSRRSKKSLIIIGIIAIVAIALIWFFIDKKQENDRIAYLDELEQYHNTMNDVRMEIIDAAALGEEMMNEYAYVWSTTIYDDMVEVDGQYYFDFSEAIWAQQAVFEEEGTMGEMEAYIESVDTMMDDLNNPPAEFKDEYDLFLETYLVFNEFADLAISPEGSLTSLTKKEIL
;
A
#
# COMPACT_ATOMS: atom_id res chain seq x y z
N MET A 1 80.59 -30.25 -55.52
CA MET A 1 79.42 -30.05 -54.62
C MET A 1 79.70 -30.88 -53.38
N SER A 2 80.45 -30.32 -52.43
CA SER A 2 80.02 -29.48 -51.30
C SER A 2 79.52 -30.35 -50.13
N GLU A 3 80.39 -30.43 -49.13
CA GLU A 3 80.23 -31.11 -47.84
C GLU A 3 79.03 -30.57 -47.05
N ILE A 4 78.34 -31.46 -46.33
CA ILE A 4 77.46 -31.05 -45.22
C ILE A 4 77.88 -31.88 -44.00
N ASN A 5 78.61 -31.20 -43.13
CA ASN A 5 78.95 -31.59 -41.78
C ASN A 5 77.71 -31.39 -40.88
N ILE A 6 77.20 -32.46 -40.28
CA ILE A 6 76.11 -32.39 -39.30
C ILE A 6 76.71 -32.73 -37.93
N SER A 7 77.11 -31.68 -37.22
CA SER A 7 77.40 -31.74 -35.79
C SER A 7 76.11 -31.99 -35.01
N PRO A 8 76.10 -32.80 -33.93
CA PRO A 8 74.91 -33.02 -33.11
C PRO A 8 74.48 -31.71 -32.46
N GLN A 9 73.20 -31.33 -32.59
CA GLN A 9 72.63 -30.28 -31.76
C GLN A 9 72.41 -30.82 -30.36
N GLU A 10 73.02 -30.14 -29.38
CA GLU A 10 72.80 -30.33 -27.95
C GLU A 10 71.38 -29.88 -27.61
N ASN A 11 70.51 -30.84 -27.37
CA ASN A 11 69.17 -30.63 -26.87
C ASN A 11 69.24 -30.22 -25.39
N GLU A 12 69.22 -28.90 -25.13
CA GLU A 12 68.96 -28.35 -23.80
C GLU A 12 67.59 -28.85 -23.32
N ALA A 13 67.61 -29.78 -22.37
CA ALA A 13 66.41 -30.19 -21.66
C ALA A 13 65.93 -29.01 -20.82
N VAL A 14 64.76 -28.46 -21.17
CA VAL A 14 64.04 -27.51 -20.30
C VAL A 14 63.68 -28.23 -19.01
N GLU A 15 64.39 -27.93 -17.93
CA GLU A 15 64.09 -28.42 -16.59
C GLU A 15 62.82 -27.72 -16.08
N ILE A 16 61.67 -28.39 -16.25
CA ILE A 16 60.43 -27.94 -15.62
C ILE A 16 60.52 -28.29 -14.13
N ASN A 17 60.90 -27.31 -13.31
CA ASN A 17 60.91 -27.44 -11.85
C ASN A 17 59.47 -27.63 -11.32
N ASN A 18 59.09 -28.88 -11.14
CA ASN A 18 57.86 -29.24 -10.44
C ASN A 18 58.15 -29.30 -8.93
N SER A 19 58.09 -28.14 -8.26
CA SER A 19 58.26 -28.07 -6.81
C SER A 19 57.16 -28.90 -6.11
N ARG A 20 57.53 -30.08 -5.60
CA ARG A 20 56.64 -30.95 -4.81
C ARG A 20 56.25 -30.21 -3.53
N ARG A 21 55.06 -29.62 -3.50
CA ARG A 21 54.48 -29.05 -2.27
C ARG A 21 54.36 -30.14 -1.20
N SER A 22 54.76 -29.81 0.02
CA SER A 22 54.76 -30.77 1.13
C SER A 22 53.32 -31.18 1.49
N LYS A 23 53.11 -32.45 1.86
CA LYS A 23 51.79 -32.98 2.25
C LYS A 23 51.11 -32.13 3.34
N LYS A 24 51.90 -31.50 4.22
CA LYS A 24 51.41 -30.59 5.28
C LYS A 24 50.81 -29.30 4.72
N SER A 25 51.40 -28.73 3.65
CA SER A 25 50.86 -27.54 2.96
C SER A 25 49.54 -27.84 2.24
N LEU A 26 49.38 -29.05 1.68
CA LEU A 26 48.12 -29.47 1.05
C LEU A 26 47.00 -29.69 2.07
N ILE A 27 47.31 -30.24 3.26
CA ILE A 27 46.35 -30.42 4.35
C ILE A 27 45.82 -29.07 4.84
N ILE A 28 46.71 -28.08 5.03
CA ILE A 28 46.33 -26.73 5.50
C ILE A 28 45.41 -26.04 4.49
N ILE A 29 45.72 -26.12 3.19
CA ILE A 29 44.87 -25.56 2.12
C ILE A 29 43.49 -26.22 2.11
N GLY A 30 43.42 -27.54 2.31
CA GLY A 30 42.15 -28.27 2.40
C GLY A 30 41.28 -27.82 3.57
N ILE A 31 41.85 -27.58 4.74
CA ILE A 31 41.12 -27.09 5.93
C ILE A 31 40.59 -25.67 5.69
N ILE A 32 41.41 -24.78 5.11
CA ILE A 32 40.99 -23.41 4.78
C ILE A 32 39.83 -23.41 3.78
N ALA A 33 39.86 -24.30 2.78
CA ALA A 33 38.78 -24.42 1.80
C ALA A 33 37.46 -24.88 2.44
N ILE A 34 37.51 -25.82 3.38
CA ILE A 34 36.31 -26.30 4.11
C ILE A 34 35.72 -25.20 4.99
N VAL A 35 36.56 -24.43 5.69
CA VAL A 35 36.11 -23.29 6.50
C VAL A 35 35.50 -22.20 5.62
N ALA A 36 36.10 -21.90 4.46
CA ALA A 36 35.54 -20.93 3.52
C ALA A 36 34.17 -21.36 2.99
N ILE A 37 33.98 -22.64 2.66
CA ILE A 37 32.69 -23.19 2.23
C ILE A 37 31.65 -23.09 3.36
N ALA A 38 32.01 -23.47 4.59
CA ALA A 38 31.11 -23.36 5.75
C ALA A 38 30.69 -21.90 6.03
N LEU A 39 31.61 -20.94 5.88
CA LEU A 39 31.31 -19.52 5.98
C LEU A 39 30.35 -19.06 4.86
N ILE A 40 30.58 -19.47 3.62
CA ILE A 40 29.69 -19.16 2.49
C ILE A 40 28.28 -19.70 2.75
N TRP A 41 28.15 -20.94 3.22
CA TRP A 41 26.85 -21.52 3.60
C TRP A 41 26.17 -20.74 4.73
N PHE A 42 26.91 -20.37 5.78
CA PHE A 42 26.38 -19.55 6.88
C PHE A 42 25.87 -18.18 6.40
N PHE A 43 26.59 -17.52 5.48
CA PHE A 43 26.14 -16.25 4.90
C PHE A 43 24.91 -16.42 3.98
N ILE A 44 24.81 -17.53 3.23
CA ILE A 44 23.62 -17.83 2.41
C ILE A 44 22.40 -18.09 3.30
N ASP A 45 22.54 -18.90 4.35
CA ASP A 45 21.47 -19.26 5.29
C ASP A 45 20.95 -18.03 6.03
N LYS A 46 21.88 -17.19 6.54
CA LYS A 46 21.52 -15.88 7.13
C LYS A 46 20.83 -14.94 6.16
N LYS A 47 21.28 -14.91 4.90
CA LYS A 47 20.63 -14.08 3.89
C LYS A 47 19.21 -14.56 3.61
N GLN A 48 19.02 -15.88 3.47
CA GLN A 48 17.70 -16.46 3.24
C GLN A 48 16.75 -16.25 4.42
N GLU A 49 17.24 -16.33 5.65
CA GLU A 49 16.47 -15.99 6.85
C GLU A 49 16.08 -14.51 6.88
N ASN A 50 17.02 -13.61 6.58
CA ASN A 50 16.74 -12.18 6.50
C ASN A 50 15.73 -11.84 5.38
N ASP A 51 15.87 -12.44 4.20
CA ASP A 51 14.97 -12.24 3.06
C ASP A 51 13.54 -12.72 3.43
N ARG A 52 13.43 -13.85 4.16
CA ARG A 52 12.15 -14.34 4.68
C ARG A 52 11.55 -13.42 5.74
N ILE A 53 12.35 -12.91 6.67
CA ILE A 53 11.87 -11.98 7.71
C ILE A 53 11.38 -10.68 7.07
N ALA A 54 12.13 -10.14 6.10
CA ALA A 54 11.73 -8.94 5.35
C ALA A 54 10.41 -9.15 4.60
N TYR A 55 10.23 -10.32 3.98
CA TYR A 55 8.97 -10.67 3.34
C TYR A 55 7.78 -10.74 4.31
N LEU A 56 7.97 -11.36 5.48
CA LEU A 56 6.90 -11.43 6.49
C LEU A 56 6.56 -10.05 7.07
N ASP A 57 7.56 -9.19 7.25
CA ASP A 57 7.40 -7.80 7.67
C ASP A 57 6.63 -6.97 6.63
N GLU A 58 6.90 -7.17 5.34
CA GLU A 58 6.14 -6.58 4.23
C GLU A 58 4.66 -7.01 4.26
N LEU A 59 4.38 -8.30 4.48
CA LEU A 59 3.00 -8.80 4.60
C LEU A 59 2.27 -8.23 5.83
N GLU A 60 2.96 -8.14 6.96
CA GLU A 60 2.40 -7.58 8.19
C GLU A 60 2.10 -6.08 8.02
N GLN A 61 3.01 -5.32 7.44
CA GLN A 61 2.79 -3.90 7.14
C GLN A 61 1.62 -3.70 6.18
N TYR A 62 1.57 -4.48 5.09
CA TYR A 62 0.45 -4.41 4.15
C TYR A 62 -0.89 -4.69 4.83
N HIS A 63 -0.97 -5.74 5.65
CA HIS A 63 -2.18 -6.08 6.39
C HIS A 63 -2.58 -4.99 7.39
N ASN A 64 -1.61 -4.40 8.09
CA ASN A 64 -1.88 -3.32 9.04
C ASN A 64 -2.40 -2.08 8.31
N THR A 65 -1.79 -1.68 7.19
CA THR A 65 -2.28 -0.56 6.37
C THR A 65 -3.70 -0.82 5.86
N MET A 66 -4.04 -2.05 5.42
CA MET A 66 -5.43 -2.38 5.05
C MET A 66 -6.41 -2.21 6.22
N ASN A 67 -6.01 -2.61 7.44
CA ASN A 67 -6.84 -2.43 8.63
C ASN A 67 -6.99 -0.95 9.00
N ASP A 68 -5.93 -0.16 8.86
CA ASP A 68 -5.96 1.28 9.12
C ASP A 68 -6.93 1.98 8.15
N VAL A 69 -6.84 1.68 6.84
CA VAL A 69 -7.81 2.21 5.85
C VAL A 69 -9.24 1.81 6.19
N ARG A 70 -9.45 0.56 6.62
CA ARG A 70 -10.79 0.10 7.01
C ARG A 70 -11.34 0.93 8.17
N MET A 71 -10.52 1.18 9.18
CA MET A 71 -10.95 1.98 10.34
C MET A 71 -11.25 3.41 9.92
N GLU A 72 -10.41 4.00 9.07
CA GLU A 72 -10.59 5.35 8.54
C GLU A 72 -11.89 5.46 7.73
N ILE A 73 -12.20 4.48 6.87
CA ILE A 73 -13.47 4.42 6.13
C ILE A 73 -14.67 4.29 7.08
N ILE A 74 -14.57 3.52 8.16
CA ILE A 74 -15.67 3.36 9.13
C ILE A 74 -15.94 4.69 9.85
N ASP A 75 -14.88 5.38 10.28
CA ASP A 75 -15.00 6.66 10.98
C ASP A 75 -15.55 7.74 10.03
N ALA A 76 -15.04 7.78 8.80
CA ALA A 76 -15.56 8.67 7.75
C ALA A 76 -17.01 8.37 7.36
N ALA A 77 -17.38 7.08 7.30
CA ALA A 77 -18.75 6.68 7.03
C ALA A 77 -19.71 7.13 8.14
N ALA A 78 -19.30 7.01 9.41
CA ALA A 78 -20.10 7.48 10.53
C ALA A 78 -20.35 9.01 10.47
N LEU A 79 -19.32 9.79 10.14
CA LEU A 79 -19.45 11.23 9.93
C LEU A 79 -20.36 11.56 8.75
N GLY A 80 -20.15 10.88 7.61
CA GLY A 80 -20.99 11.08 6.42
C GLY A 80 -22.45 10.71 6.66
N GLU A 81 -22.74 9.68 7.46
CA GLU A 81 -24.10 9.33 7.86
C GLU A 81 -24.74 10.45 8.70
N GLU A 82 -24.00 11.06 9.63
CA GLU A 82 -24.48 12.22 10.39
C GLU A 82 -24.82 13.39 9.45
N MET A 83 -23.93 13.73 8.53
CA MET A 83 -24.15 14.78 7.53
C MET A 83 -25.38 14.50 6.66
N MET A 84 -25.51 13.28 6.14
CA MET A 84 -26.64 12.89 5.28
C MET A 84 -27.98 12.86 6.03
N ASN A 85 -27.97 12.46 7.30
CA ASN A 85 -29.17 12.50 8.14
C ASN A 85 -29.69 13.94 8.31
N GLU A 86 -28.79 14.90 8.54
CA GLU A 86 -29.16 16.32 8.63
C GLU A 86 -29.69 16.85 7.29
N TYR A 87 -29.05 16.51 6.16
CA TYR A 87 -29.62 16.85 4.85
C TYR A 87 -30.99 16.21 4.63
N ALA A 88 -31.18 14.95 5.01
CA ALA A 88 -32.46 14.26 4.88
C ALA A 88 -33.54 14.93 5.75
N TYR A 89 -33.18 15.39 6.95
CA TYR A 89 -34.06 16.19 7.81
C TYR A 89 -34.43 17.52 7.15
N VAL A 90 -33.45 18.28 6.66
CA VAL A 90 -33.67 19.56 5.97
C VAL A 90 -34.55 19.37 4.74
N TRP A 91 -34.29 18.35 3.93
CA TRP A 91 -35.09 18.00 2.76
C TRP A 91 -36.52 17.62 3.11
N SER A 92 -36.70 16.71 4.05
CA SER A 92 -38.03 16.23 4.44
C SER A 92 -38.86 17.37 5.02
N THR A 93 -38.28 18.16 5.93
CA THR A 93 -39.00 19.23 6.61
C THR A 93 -39.38 20.35 5.65
N THR A 94 -38.48 20.77 4.76
CA THR A 94 -38.80 21.81 3.76
C THR A 94 -39.90 21.37 2.78
N ILE A 95 -39.97 20.08 2.44
CA ILE A 95 -40.98 19.55 1.51
C ILE A 95 -42.35 19.33 2.17
N TYR A 96 -42.39 18.83 3.40
CA TYR A 96 -43.65 18.41 4.03
C TYR A 96 -44.23 19.44 5.00
N ASP A 97 -43.39 20.23 5.65
CA ASP A 97 -43.79 21.21 6.66
C ASP A 97 -43.69 22.67 6.15
N ASP A 98 -43.42 22.83 4.84
CA ASP A 98 -43.30 24.10 4.09
C ASP A 98 -42.22 25.08 4.61
N MET A 99 -41.51 24.75 5.69
CA MET A 99 -40.39 25.54 6.24
C MET A 99 -39.46 24.68 7.09
N VAL A 100 -38.18 25.05 7.15
CA VAL A 100 -37.19 24.46 8.08
C VAL A 100 -36.38 25.55 8.77
N GLU A 101 -35.93 25.29 9.99
CA GLU A 101 -34.98 26.15 10.71
C GLU A 101 -33.58 25.55 10.59
N VAL A 102 -32.62 26.34 10.09
CA VAL A 102 -31.19 26.00 10.02
C VAL A 102 -30.42 27.17 10.63
N ASP A 103 -29.58 26.89 11.64
CA ASP A 103 -28.83 27.89 12.42
C ASP A 103 -29.65 29.11 12.86
N GLY A 104 -30.86 28.86 13.39
CA GLY A 104 -31.75 29.92 13.88
C GLY A 104 -32.42 30.77 12.80
N GLN A 105 -32.26 30.42 11.51
CA GLN A 105 -32.91 31.09 10.38
C GLN A 105 -33.92 30.16 9.70
N TYR A 106 -35.05 30.72 9.26
CA TYR A 106 -36.10 29.97 8.60
C TYR A 106 -35.98 30.03 7.08
N TYR A 107 -36.03 28.86 6.45
CA TYR A 107 -35.97 28.69 5.01
C TYR A 107 -37.25 28.02 4.50
N PHE A 108 -37.74 28.50 3.35
CA PHE A 108 -38.96 28.02 2.69
C PHE A 108 -38.65 27.45 1.31
N ASP A 109 -37.50 27.83 0.73
CA ASP A 109 -36.99 27.25 -0.50
C ASP A 109 -35.99 26.14 -0.17
N PHE A 110 -36.14 25.02 -0.87
CA PHE A 110 -35.33 23.83 -0.70
C PHE A 110 -33.85 24.07 -0.97
N SER A 111 -33.51 24.80 -2.03
CA SER A 111 -32.12 25.03 -2.40
C SER A 111 -31.43 25.97 -1.42
N GLU A 112 -32.15 27.00 -0.94
CA GLU A 112 -31.64 27.90 0.10
C GLU A 112 -31.39 27.16 1.42
N ALA A 113 -32.30 26.28 1.84
CA ALA A 113 -32.16 25.50 3.07
C ALA A 113 -30.94 24.57 3.03
N ILE A 114 -30.64 23.98 1.87
CA ILE A 114 -29.48 23.08 1.73
C ILE A 114 -28.17 23.83 1.71
N TRP A 115 -28.11 24.96 1.02
CA TRP A 115 -26.92 25.82 1.09
C TRP A 115 -26.67 26.35 2.49
N ALA A 116 -27.73 26.65 3.24
CA ALA A 116 -27.60 27.02 4.64
C ALA A 116 -27.02 25.87 5.47
N GLN A 117 -27.50 24.63 5.29
CA GLN A 117 -26.97 23.46 6.00
C GLN A 117 -25.50 23.18 5.64
N GLN A 118 -25.14 23.31 4.36
CA GLN A 118 -23.75 23.22 3.91
C GLN A 118 -22.86 24.27 4.60
N ALA A 119 -23.32 25.52 4.68
CA ALA A 119 -22.57 26.59 5.34
C ALA A 119 -22.35 26.31 6.83
N VAL A 120 -23.32 25.68 7.51
CA VAL A 120 -23.14 25.21 8.90
C VAL A 120 -22.02 24.18 8.99
N PHE A 121 -22.00 23.17 8.12
CA PHE A 121 -20.92 22.19 8.09
C PHE A 121 -19.55 22.78 7.78
N GLU A 122 -19.48 23.79 6.92
CA GLU A 122 -18.26 24.54 6.66
C GLU A 122 -17.79 25.33 7.90
N GLU A 123 -18.71 26.01 8.59
CA GLU A 123 -18.39 26.82 9.78
C GLU A 123 -17.96 25.97 10.98
N GLU A 124 -18.66 24.85 11.21
CA GLU A 124 -18.37 23.92 12.31
C GLU A 124 -17.12 23.06 12.04
N GLY A 125 -16.66 23.01 10.79
CA GLY A 125 -15.49 22.25 10.38
C GLY A 125 -15.79 20.81 9.99
N THR A 126 -17.04 20.35 10.10
CA THR A 126 -17.52 19.03 9.68
C THR A 126 -17.17 18.75 8.21
N MET A 127 -17.32 19.75 7.34
CA MET A 127 -16.97 19.62 5.93
C MET A 127 -15.47 19.35 5.75
N GLY A 128 -14.61 20.11 6.44
CA GLY A 128 -13.16 19.95 6.39
C GLY A 128 -12.68 18.64 7.02
N GLU A 129 -13.37 18.15 8.05
CA GLU A 129 -13.10 16.84 8.64
C GLU A 129 -13.40 15.71 7.66
N MET A 130 -14.54 15.77 6.96
CA MET A 130 -14.88 14.80 5.91
C MET A 130 -13.88 14.83 4.74
N GLU A 131 -13.48 16.02 4.28
CA GLU A 131 -12.45 16.17 3.24
C GLU A 131 -11.10 15.58 3.67
N ALA A 132 -10.71 15.76 4.94
CA ALA A 132 -9.48 15.19 5.48
C ALA A 132 -9.53 13.65 5.54
N TYR A 133 -10.68 13.07 5.88
CA TYR A 133 -10.87 11.62 5.82
C TYR A 133 -10.73 11.08 4.40
N ILE A 134 -11.32 11.74 3.40
CA ILE A 134 -11.19 11.34 1.99
C ILE A 134 -9.72 11.38 1.57
N GLU A 135 -9.00 12.47 1.85
CA GLU A 135 -7.58 12.60 1.52
C GLU A 135 -6.72 11.53 2.21
N SER A 136 -7.02 11.23 3.48
CA SER A 136 -6.36 10.19 4.28
C SER A 136 -6.55 8.81 3.65
N VAL A 137 -7.80 8.45 3.34
CA VAL A 137 -8.15 7.17 2.69
C VAL A 137 -7.52 7.06 1.30
N ASP A 138 -7.59 8.10 0.48
CA ASP A 138 -6.97 8.13 -0.86
C ASP A 138 -5.46 7.88 -0.78
N THR A 139 -4.78 8.57 0.14
CA THR A 139 -3.33 8.44 0.33
C THR A 139 -2.95 7.02 0.75
N MET A 140 -3.68 6.44 1.70
CA MET A 140 -3.40 5.08 2.17
C MET A 140 -3.76 4.01 1.13
N MET A 141 -4.81 4.22 0.32
CA MET A 141 -5.13 3.35 -0.81
C MET A 141 -4.04 3.39 -1.87
N ASP A 142 -3.40 4.54 -2.07
CA ASP A 142 -2.23 4.68 -2.93
C ASP A 142 -1.03 3.88 -2.42
N ASP A 143 -0.82 3.82 -1.12
CA ASP A 143 0.23 3.00 -0.49
C ASP A 143 -0.04 1.48 -0.62
N LEU A 144 -1.31 1.09 -0.73
CA LEU A 144 -1.73 -0.30 -0.96
C LEU A 144 -1.64 -0.73 -2.43
N ASN A 145 -1.25 0.19 -3.34
CA ASN A 145 -1.02 -0.16 -4.74
C ASN A 145 0.08 -1.24 -4.84
N ASN A 146 -0.21 -2.28 -5.62
CA ASN A 146 0.63 -3.50 -5.77
C ASN A 146 0.51 -4.49 -4.60
N PRO A 147 -0.65 -5.15 -4.42
CA PRO A 147 -0.83 -6.16 -3.37
C PRO A 147 0.18 -7.32 -3.49
N PRO A 148 0.72 -7.81 -2.37
CA PRO A 148 1.37 -9.12 -2.32
C PRO A 148 0.45 -10.22 -2.83
N ALA A 149 1.02 -11.32 -3.32
CA ALA A 149 0.25 -12.38 -3.95
C ALA A 149 -0.81 -12.99 -3.01
N GLU A 150 -0.54 -13.04 -1.69
CA GLU A 150 -1.51 -13.54 -0.71
C GLU A 150 -2.68 -12.59 -0.43
N PHE A 151 -2.59 -11.32 -0.79
CA PHE A 151 -3.62 -10.30 -0.49
C PHE A 151 -4.35 -9.80 -1.73
N LYS A 152 -4.12 -10.40 -2.90
CA LYS A 152 -4.68 -9.89 -4.16
C LYS A 152 -6.21 -9.92 -4.17
N ASP A 153 -6.79 -11.03 -3.74
CA ASP A 153 -8.25 -11.20 -3.74
C ASP A 153 -8.90 -10.28 -2.69
N GLU A 154 -8.26 -10.13 -1.53
CA GLU A 154 -8.67 -9.21 -0.48
C GLU A 154 -8.58 -7.74 -0.92
N TYR A 155 -7.50 -7.36 -1.61
CA TYR A 155 -7.33 -6.02 -2.17
C TYR A 155 -8.40 -5.70 -3.21
N ASP A 156 -8.75 -6.65 -4.09
CA ASP A 156 -9.80 -6.44 -5.10
C ASP A 156 -11.16 -6.14 -4.43
N LEU A 157 -11.52 -6.86 -3.36
CA LEU A 157 -12.72 -6.55 -2.56
C LEU A 157 -12.62 -5.20 -1.83
N PHE A 158 -11.43 -4.88 -1.35
CA PHE A 158 -11.17 -3.63 -0.64
C PHE A 158 -11.27 -2.43 -1.57
N LEU A 159 -10.83 -2.57 -2.81
CA LEU A 159 -10.99 -1.57 -3.86
C LEU A 159 -12.47 -1.31 -4.16
N GLU A 160 -13.31 -2.34 -4.20
CA GLU A 160 -14.77 -2.14 -4.32
C GLU A 160 -15.34 -1.32 -3.16
N THR A 161 -14.88 -1.62 -1.92
CA THR A 161 -15.30 -0.88 -0.72
C THR A 161 -14.88 0.59 -0.80
N TYR A 162 -13.64 0.85 -1.22
CA TYR A 162 -13.11 2.19 -1.43
C TYR A 162 -13.91 2.99 -2.48
N LEU A 163 -14.28 2.36 -3.60
CA LEU A 163 -15.10 3.02 -4.63
C LEU A 163 -16.50 3.37 -4.10
N VAL A 164 -17.12 2.47 -3.33
CA VAL A 164 -18.42 2.75 -2.68
C VAL A 164 -18.28 3.86 -1.66
N PHE A 165 -17.22 3.87 -0.85
CA PHE A 165 -16.90 4.93 0.09
C PHE A 165 -16.79 6.28 -0.60
N ASN A 166 -16.04 6.40 -1.71
CA ASN A 166 -15.91 7.67 -2.42
C ASN A 166 -17.24 8.17 -2.97
N GLU A 167 -18.06 7.28 -3.55
CA GLU A 167 -19.40 7.66 -4.00
C GLU A 167 -20.31 8.12 -2.85
N PHE A 168 -20.14 7.57 -1.66
CA PHE A 168 -20.87 7.96 -0.45
C PHE A 168 -20.37 9.30 0.09
N ALA A 169 -19.05 9.47 0.16
CA ALA A 169 -18.38 10.66 0.66
C ALA A 169 -18.68 11.89 -0.22
N ASP A 170 -18.69 11.71 -1.54
CA ASP A 170 -19.10 12.74 -2.50
C ASP A 170 -20.53 13.24 -2.22
N LEU A 171 -21.45 12.35 -1.84
CA LEU A 171 -22.82 12.74 -1.49
C LEU A 171 -22.91 13.47 -0.16
N ALA A 172 -22.06 13.14 0.81
CA ALA A 172 -21.99 13.83 2.09
C ALA A 172 -21.45 15.27 1.92
N ILE A 173 -20.44 15.49 1.08
CA ILE A 173 -19.86 16.81 0.84
C ILE A 173 -20.73 17.64 -0.12
N SER A 174 -21.23 17.01 -1.18
CA SER A 174 -22.01 17.66 -2.22
C SER A 174 -23.27 16.84 -2.50
N PRO A 175 -24.33 16.98 -1.68
CA PRO A 175 -25.58 16.26 -1.89
C PRO A 175 -26.21 16.68 -3.22
N GLU A 176 -26.10 15.80 -4.23
CA GLU A 176 -26.78 15.94 -5.50
C GLU A 176 -28.06 15.06 -5.55
N GLY A 177 -29.11 15.55 -6.21
CA GLY A 177 -30.31 14.77 -6.51
C GLY A 177 -31.56 15.16 -5.72
N SER A 178 -32.41 14.17 -5.42
CA SER A 178 -33.71 14.32 -4.75
C SER A 178 -33.76 13.49 -3.46
N LEU A 179 -34.67 13.80 -2.52
CA LEU A 179 -34.85 13.03 -1.27
C LEU A 179 -34.93 11.50 -1.48
N THR A 180 -35.56 11.06 -2.57
CA THR A 180 -35.71 9.63 -2.90
C THR A 180 -34.41 8.98 -3.40
N SER A 181 -33.45 9.75 -3.95
CA SER A 181 -32.16 9.21 -4.41
C SER A 181 -31.14 9.10 -3.28
N LEU A 182 -31.10 10.03 -2.31
CA LEU A 182 -30.22 9.87 -1.13
C LEU A 182 -30.69 8.69 -0.25
N THR A 183 -31.98 8.67 0.11
CA THR A 183 -32.54 7.65 1.03
C THR A 183 -32.54 6.23 0.47
N LYS A 184 -32.43 6.04 -0.86
CA LYS A 184 -32.30 4.70 -1.47
C LYS A 184 -30.87 4.16 -1.42
N LYS A 185 -29.87 5.03 -1.36
CA LYS A 185 -28.45 4.64 -1.36
C LYS A 185 -28.00 4.22 0.05
N GLU A 186 -28.61 4.76 1.11
CA GLU A 186 -28.37 4.37 2.52
C GLU A 186 -28.93 2.99 2.91
N ILE A 187 -29.69 2.31 2.04
CA ILE A 187 -30.36 1.02 2.37
C ILE A 187 -29.69 -0.19 1.68
N LEU A 188 -28.40 -0.12 1.36
CA LEU A 188 -27.61 -1.28 0.90
C LEU A 188 -26.42 -1.53 1.81
#